data_AF-A0A420NA23-F1
#
_entry.id   AF-A0A420NA23-F1
#
_cell.length_a   1.000
_cell.length_b   1.000
_cell.length_c   1.000
_cell.angle_alpha   90.00
_cell.angle_beta   90.00
_cell.angle_gamma   90.00
#
_symmetry.space_group_name_H-M   'P 1'
#
loop_
_entity.id
_entity.type
_entity.pdbx_description
1 polymer ?
#
loop_
_entity_poly.entity_id
_entity_poly.type
_entity_poly.pdbx_seq_one_letter_code
_entity_poly.pdbx_strand_id
1 'polypeptide(L)'
;MQSDSATVSSIDGNHSVEPLFLEFSIQEVLTNTSWIPVVEPWASQYVSAVRDGRYGDAVWARYHIAGDVHDGIVGGTTNMTVLQSIEEDALSYKLNDPEDYAKAQEFYAQTSDRDGHKDVIEIILRPSSEGVLKSGL
;
A
#
# COMPACT_ATOMS: atom_id res chain seq x y z
N MET A 1 31.30 38.90 -10.83
CA MET A 1 30.10 39.43 -10.15
C MET A 1 28.91 38.72 -10.79
N GLN A 2 28.55 37.54 -10.27
CA GLN A 2 27.46 37.32 -9.32
C GLN A 2 26.10 37.79 -9.83
N SER A 3 25.23 36.82 -10.11
CA SER A 3 23.90 36.72 -9.52
C SER A 3 23.47 35.27 -9.62
N ASP A 4 23.71 34.53 -8.53
CA ASP A 4 23.12 33.22 -8.27
C ASP A 4 21.59 33.39 -8.19
N SER A 5 20.84 32.72 -9.05
CA SER A 5 19.40 32.53 -8.85
C SER A 5 19.19 31.14 -8.29
N ALA A 6 18.78 31.10 -7.04
CA ALA A 6 18.49 29.89 -6.28
C ALA A 6 17.60 28.93 -7.07
N THR A 7 18.08 27.71 -7.26
CA THR A 7 17.28 26.56 -7.60
C THR A 7 16.26 26.38 -6.49
N VAL A 8 15.00 26.77 -6.74
CA VAL A 8 13.89 26.23 -5.96
C VAL A 8 13.92 24.73 -6.22
N SER A 9 14.33 23.97 -5.21
CA SER A 9 14.11 22.54 -5.13
C SER A 9 12.60 22.35 -5.23
N SER A 10 12.12 22.07 -6.43
CA SER A 10 10.82 21.45 -6.64
C SER A 10 10.88 20.15 -5.87
N ILE A 11 10.31 20.15 -4.67
CA ILE A 11 10.09 18.96 -3.86
C ILE A 11 9.40 17.98 -4.79
N ASP A 12 10.08 16.86 -5.06
CA ASP A 12 9.66 15.82 -5.99
C ASP A 12 8.22 15.40 -5.70
N GLY A 13 7.27 15.87 -6.51
CA GLY A 13 5.91 15.36 -6.56
C GLY A 13 5.83 13.93 -7.11
N ASN A 14 6.99 13.32 -7.39
CA ASN A 14 7.16 12.02 -8.02
C ASN A 14 7.76 10.98 -7.06
N HIS A 15 7.54 11.13 -5.74
CA HIS A 15 7.89 10.07 -4.79
C HIS A 15 7.23 8.76 -5.23
N SER A 16 8.03 7.85 -5.77
CA SER A 16 7.61 6.49 -6.08
C SER A 16 7.04 5.89 -4.81
N VAL A 17 5.75 5.56 -4.81
CA VAL A 17 5.14 4.80 -3.73
C VAL A 17 5.62 3.35 -3.80
N GLU A 18 5.50 2.62 -2.70
CA GLU A 18 5.78 1.19 -2.67
C GLU A 18 4.86 0.47 -3.70
N PRO A 19 5.42 -0.25 -4.68
CA PRO A 19 4.68 -0.65 -5.86
C PRO A 19 3.73 -1.84 -5.64
N LEU A 20 3.94 -2.69 -4.63
CA LEU A 20 3.16 -3.92 -4.45
C LEU A 20 1.78 -3.67 -3.85
N PHE A 21 1.64 -2.78 -2.87
CA PHE A 21 0.34 -2.54 -2.24
C PHE A 21 -0.19 -1.11 -2.37
N LEU A 22 0.68 -0.12 -2.59
CA LEU A 22 0.21 1.27 -2.73
C LEU A 22 -0.19 1.60 -4.17
N GLU A 23 0.51 1.01 -5.16
CA GLU A 23 0.28 1.03 -6.63
C GLU A 23 0.10 2.37 -7.35
N PHE A 24 -0.50 3.38 -6.72
CA PHE A 24 -0.84 4.67 -7.27
C PHE A 24 0.03 5.76 -6.66
N SER A 25 0.68 6.58 -7.47
CA SER A 25 1.34 7.76 -6.93
C SER A 25 0.33 8.73 -6.29
N ILE A 26 0.78 9.54 -5.32
CA ILE A 26 -0.04 10.65 -4.78
C ILE A 26 -0.53 11.56 -5.92
N GLN A 27 0.33 11.81 -6.91
CA GLN A 27 -0.04 12.64 -8.05
C GLN A 27 -1.17 12.01 -8.86
N GLU A 28 -1.11 10.73 -9.19
CA GLU A 28 -2.18 10.03 -9.92
C GLU A 28 -3.53 10.12 -9.21
N VAL A 29 -3.54 9.92 -7.88
CA VAL A 29 -4.76 10.03 -7.07
C VAL A 29 -5.29 11.47 -7.08
N LEU A 30 -4.42 12.48 -6.92
CA LEU A 30 -4.82 13.89 -6.91
C LEU A 30 -5.28 14.40 -8.28
N THR A 31 -4.70 13.90 -9.38
CA THR A 31 -5.08 14.28 -10.74
C THR A 31 -6.17 13.39 -11.33
N ASN A 32 -6.60 12.36 -10.59
CA ASN A 32 -7.59 11.37 -11.02
C ASN A 32 -7.24 10.77 -12.40
N THR A 33 -5.97 10.39 -12.56
CA THR A 33 -5.44 9.78 -13.80
C THR A 33 -5.21 8.28 -13.65
N SER A 34 -5.64 7.69 -12.54
CA SER A 34 -5.58 6.26 -12.28
C SER A 34 -6.42 5.46 -13.29
N TRP A 35 -6.04 4.20 -13.49
CA TRP A 35 -6.75 3.28 -14.40
C TRP A 35 -8.06 2.72 -13.80
N ILE A 36 -8.25 2.86 -12.49
CA ILE A 36 -9.51 2.57 -11.77
C ILE A 36 -10.19 3.87 -11.34
N PRO A 37 -11.50 3.81 -11.00
CA PRO A 37 -12.14 4.90 -10.27
C PRO A 37 -11.37 5.25 -9.00
N VAL A 38 -11.33 6.54 -8.68
CA VAL A 38 -10.76 7.07 -7.43
C VAL A 38 -11.86 7.87 -6.76
N VAL A 39 -12.38 7.37 -5.63
CA VAL A 39 -13.56 7.94 -4.96
C VAL A 39 -13.27 8.42 -3.54
N GLU A 40 -14.06 9.38 -3.07
CA GLU A 40 -14.02 9.85 -1.68
C GLU A 40 -14.86 8.96 -0.75
N PRO A 41 -14.47 8.80 0.54
CA PRO A 41 -13.38 9.50 1.24
C PRO A 41 -11.98 8.85 1.05
N TRP A 42 -11.90 7.77 0.29
CA TRP A 42 -10.70 6.91 0.23
C TRP A 42 -9.52 7.61 -0.45
N ALA A 43 -9.76 8.41 -1.49
CA ALA A 43 -8.73 9.21 -2.14
C ALA A 43 -8.02 10.16 -1.16
N SER A 44 -8.79 10.95 -0.41
CA SER A 44 -8.23 11.85 0.60
C SER A 44 -7.53 11.11 1.74
N GLN A 45 -8.10 10.00 2.19
CA GLN A 45 -7.49 9.16 3.23
C GLN A 45 -6.15 8.57 2.77
N TYR A 46 -6.11 8.01 1.55
CA TYR A 46 -4.90 7.47 0.94
C TYR A 46 -3.77 8.52 0.91
N VAL A 47 -4.03 9.69 0.32
CA VAL A 47 -3.02 10.75 0.20
C VAL A 47 -2.53 11.22 1.56
N SER A 48 -3.44 11.36 2.54
CA SER A 48 -3.06 11.75 3.90
C SER A 48 -2.19 10.69 4.58
N ALA A 49 -2.55 9.42 4.45
CA ALA A 49 -1.88 8.30 5.11
C ALA A 49 -0.49 8.07 4.55
N VAL A 50 -0.31 8.15 3.22
CA VAL A 50 1.01 8.06 2.59
C VAL A 50 1.91 9.21 3.07
N ARG A 51 1.40 10.44 3.13
CA ARG A 51 2.19 11.61 3.60
C ARG A 51 2.55 11.53 5.09
N ASP A 52 1.67 10.96 5.90
CA ASP A 52 1.88 10.79 7.35
C ASP A 52 2.74 9.57 7.70
N GLY A 53 3.10 8.74 6.71
CA GLY A 53 3.80 7.48 6.94
C GLY A 53 2.95 6.43 7.69
N ARG A 54 1.62 6.52 7.63
CA ARG A 54 0.67 5.54 8.17
C ARG A 54 0.34 4.52 7.08
N TYR A 55 1.28 3.62 6.81
CA TYR A 55 1.23 2.80 5.60
C TYR A 55 0.14 1.73 5.60
N GLY A 56 -0.27 1.22 6.75
CA GLY A 56 -1.43 0.34 6.91
C GLY A 56 -2.72 1.05 6.52
N ASP A 57 -2.92 2.26 7.05
CA ASP A 57 -4.05 3.11 6.66
C ASP A 57 -4.04 3.45 5.15
N ALA A 58 -2.86 3.64 4.56
CA ALA A 58 -2.71 3.91 3.14
C ALA A 58 -3.10 2.70 2.28
N VAL A 59 -2.63 1.50 2.63
CA VAL A 59 -3.01 0.25 1.93
C VAL A 59 -4.51 -0.01 2.11
N TRP A 60 -5.04 0.17 3.32
CA TRP A 60 -6.48 0.06 3.57
C TRP A 60 -7.29 0.97 2.64
N ALA A 61 -6.91 2.25 2.55
CA ALA A 61 -7.56 3.20 1.66
C ALA A 61 -7.42 2.82 0.18
N ARG A 62 -6.26 2.29 -0.25
CA ARG A 62 -6.02 1.80 -1.61
C ARG A 62 -7.01 0.71 -2.00
N TYR A 63 -7.23 -0.28 -1.14
CA TYR A 63 -8.17 -1.37 -1.44
C TYR A 63 -9.64 -0.94 -1.48
N HIS A 64 -9.96 0.25 -0.95
CA HIS A 64 -11.30 0.83 -1.05
C HIS A 64 -11.41 1.89 -2.15
N ILE A 65 -10.31 2.28 -2.79
CA ILE A 65 -10.24 3.53 -3.59
C ILE A 65 -11.16 3.53 -4.81
N ALA A 66 -11.52 2.35 -5.33
CA ALA A 66 -12.46 2.17 -6.43
C ALA A 66 -13.94 2.33 -6.01
N GLY A 67 -14.24 2.28 -4.71
CA GLY A 67 -15.60 2.40 -4.20
C GLY A 67 -16.48 1.17 -4.39
N ASP A 68 -15.88 0.02 -4.68
CA ASP A 68 -16.54 -1.26 -4.94
C ASP A 68 -16.57 -2.20 -3.73
N VAL A 69 -16.14 -1.71 -2.57
CA VAL A 69 -16.27 -2.43 -1.29
C VAL A 69 -17.67 -2.20 -0.72
N HIS A 70 -18.45 -3.28 -0.59
CA HIS A 70 -19.81 -3.25 -0.07
C HIS A 70 -19.96 -4.26 1.08
N ASP A 71 -20.48 -3.81 2.22
CA ASP A 71 -20.57 -4.62 3.45
C ASP A 71 -19.24 -5.28 3.85
N GLY A 72 -18.12 -4.60 3.55
CA GLY A 72 -16.76 -5.07 3.81
C GLY A 72 -16.21 -6.07 2.80
N ILE A 73 -16.96 -6.40 1.75
CA ILE A 73 -16.59 -7.33 0.69
C ILE A 73 -16.12 -6.57 -0.55
N VAL A 74 -14.97 -6.97 -1.10
CA VAL A 74 -14.36 -6.34 -2.27
C VAL A 74 -15.09 -6.79 -3.55
N GLY A 75 -15.58 -5.84 -4.33
CA GLY A 75 -16.18 -6.08 -5.63
C GLY A 75 -15.23 -6.81 -6.59
N GLY A 76 -15.77 -7.67 -7.45
CA GLY A 76 -14.96 -8.43 -8.42
C GLY A 76 -14.13 -9.58 -7.84
N THR A 77 -14.14 -9.78 -6.52
CA THR A 77 -13.48 -10.93 -5.86
C THR A 77 -14.47 -12.07 -5.57
N THR A 78 -13.94 -13.22 -5.12
CA THR A 78 -14.74 -14.37 -4.69
C THR A 78 -15.26 -14.19 -3.25
N ASN A 79 -16.03 -13.12 -3.00
CA ASN A 79 -16.62 -12.80 -1.70
C ASN A 79 -15.58 -12.65 -0.57
N MET A 80 -14.46 -11.99 -0.87
CA MET A 80 -13.40 -11.74 0.10
C MET A 80 -13.57 -10.41 0.80
N THR A 81 -13.23 -10.37 2.08
CA THR A 81 -13.04 -9.11 2.79
C THR A 81 -11.77 -8.41 2.32
N VAL A 82 -11.64 -7.12 2.58
CA VAL A 82 -10.44 -6.35 2.25
C VAL A 82 -9.17 -6.97 2.85
N LEU A 83 -9.21 -7.40 4.11
CA LEU A 83 -8.06 -8.07 4.75
C LEU A 83 -7.72 -9.40 4.08
N GLN A 84 -8.73 -10.17 3.65
CA GLN A 84 -8.50 -11.43 2.93
C GLN A 84 -7.87 -11.19 1.56
N SER A 85 -8.30 -10.16 0.84
CA SER A 85 -7.68 -9.78 -0.43
C SER A 85 -6.23 -9.33 -0.24
N ILE A 86 -5.94 -8.51 0.77
CA ILE A 86 -4.56 -8.12 1.12
C ILE A 86 -3.72 -9.34 1.48
N GLU A 87 -4.27 -10.29 2.24
CA GLU A 87 -3.56 -11.53 2.61
C GLU A 87 -3.28 -12.42 1.40
N GLU A 88 -4.23 -12.57 0.47
CA GLU A 88 -4.05 -13.33 -0.76
C GLU A 88 -2.97 -12.70 -1.65
N ASP A 89 -3.00 -11.37 -1.83
CA ASP A 89 -1.99 -10.65 -2.60
C ASP A 89 -0.62 -10.76 -1.94
N ALA A 90 -0.54 -10.63 -0.61
CA ALA A 90 0.69 -10.83 0.15
C ALA A 90 1.29 -12.24 -0.05
N LEU A 91 0.45 -13.28 -0.05
CA LEU A 91 0.89 -14.65 -0.33
C LEU A 91 1.37 -14.80 -1.78
N SER A 92 0.67 -14.19 -2.74
CA SER A 92 1.03 -14.20 -4.15
C SER A 92 2.38 -13.53 -4.38
N TYR A 93 2.60 -12.32 -3.84
CA TYR A 93 3.87 -11.60 -3.99
C TYR A 93 5.03 -12.31 -3.29
N LYS A 94 4.81 -12.92 -2.12
CA LYS A 94 5.84 -13.77 -1.47
C LYS A 94 6.30 -14.92 -2.36
N LEU A 95 5.37 -15.53 -3.09
CA LEU A 95 5.65 -16.69 -3.93
C LEU A 95 6.30 -16.29 -5.26
N ASN A 96 5.79 -15.22 -5.88
CA ASN A 96 6.14 -14.85 -7.25
C ASN A 96 7.28 -13.83 -7.33
N ASP A 97 7.34 -12.89 -6.37
CA ASP A 97 8.26 -11.74 -6.38
C ASP A 97 8.97 -11.56 -5.01
N PRO A 98 9.64 -12.59 -4.46
CA PRO A 98 10.13 -12.60 -3.08
C PRO A 98 11.14 -11.49 -2.75
N GLU A 99 11.98 -11.08 -3.71
CA GLU A 99 12.95 -10.00 -3.51
C GLU A 99 12.28 -8.63 -3.40
N ASP A 100 11.26 -8.37 -4.22
CA ASP A 100 10.50 -7.12 -4.15
C ASP A 100 9.58 -7.12 -2.94
N TYR A 101 9.04 -8.29 -2.57
CA TYR A 101 8.29 -8.44 -1.33
C TYR A 101 9.15 -8.14 -0.09
N ALA A 102 10.40 -8.61 -0.06
CA ALA A 102 11.31 -8.28 1.04
C ALA A 102 11.57 -6.76 1.17
N LYS A 103 11.74 -6.06 0.04
CA LYS A 103 11.86 -4.58 0.03
C LYS A 103 10.59 -3.91 0.54
N ALA A 104 9.42 -4.41 0.14
CA ALA A 104 8.15 -3.93 0.67
C ALA A 104 8.08 -4.12 2.18
N GLN A 105 8.47 -5.28 2.72
CA GLN A 105 8.52 -5.50 4.17
C GLN A 105 9.43 -4.49 4.89
N GLU A 106 10.60 -4.18 4.34
CA GLU A 106 11.49 -3.13 4.90
C GLU A 106 10.85 -1.74 4.87
N PHE A 107 10.05 -1.43 3.85
CA PHE A 107 9.29 -0.19 3.76
C PHE A 107 8.18 -0.11 4.81
N TYR A 108 7.33 -1.14 4.90
CA TYR A 108 6.18 -1.17 5.83
C TYR A 108 6.61 -1.27 7.30
N ALA A 109 7.79 -1.82 7.59
CA ALA A 109 8.36 -1.83 8.94
C ALA A 109 8.65 -0.43 9.50
N GLN A 110 8.68 0.59 8.65
CA GLN A 110 8.90 1.99 9.03
C GLN A 110 7.59 2.76 9.28
N THR A 111 6.44 2.07 9.31
CA THR A 111 5.15 2.73 9.52
C THR A 111 5.09 3.49 10.86
N SER A 112 4.32 4.56 10.88
CA SER A 112 4.10 5.39 12.06
C SER A 112 3.42 4.61 13.20
N ASP A 113 3.80 4.89 14.45
CA ASP A 113 3.09 4.36 15.64
C ASP A 113 1.60 4.77 15.70
N ARG A 114 1.23 5.79 14.94
CA ARG A 114 -0.12 6.33 14.82
C ARG A 114 -0.97 5.64 13.75
N ASP A 115 -0.43 4.64 13.07
CA ASP A 115 -1.15 3.84 12.08
C ASP A 115 -2.34 3.12 12.73
N GLY A 116 -3.53 3.31 12.16
CA GLY A 116 -4.77 2.72 12.64
C GLY A 116 -4.96 1.27 12.20
N HIS A 117 -4.36 0.88 11.08
CA HIS A 117 -4.50 -0.43 10.45
C HIS A 117 -3.25 -1.29 10.66
N LYS A 118 -2.96 -1.58 11.93
CA LYS A 118 -1.86 -2.46 12.33
C LYS A 118 -2.05 -3.90 11.86
N ASP A 119 -3.30 -4.34 11.71
CA ASP A 119 -3.67 -5.63 11.13
C ASP A 119 -3.16 -5.79 9.69
N VAL A 120 -3.27 -4.74 8.87
CA VAL A 120 -2.70 -4.70 7.52
C VAL A 120 -1.18 -4.82 7.56
N ILE A 121 -0.52 -4.06 8.44
CA ILE A 121 0.94 -4.12 8.63
C ILE A 121 1.38 -5.51 9.07
N GLU A 122 0.66 -6.13 10.01
CA GLU A 122 0.94 -7.49 10.48
C GLU A 122 0.81 -8.54 9.38
N ILE A 123 -0.15 -8.40 8.46
CA ILE A 123 -0.28 -9.29 7.29
C ILE A 123 0.96 -9.18 6.39
N ILE A 124 1.39 -7.95 6.07
CA ILE A 124 2.53 -7.70 5.18
C ILE A 124 3.85 -8.15 5.81
N LEU A 125 4.06 -7.85 7.09
CA LEU A 125 5.30 -8.21 7.80
C LEU A 125 5.35 -9.67 8.24
N ARG A 126 4.27 -10.43 8.06
CA ARG A 126 4.25 -11.84 8.45
C ARG A 126 5.33 -12.61 7.69
N PRO A 127 6.22 -13.34 8.37
CA PRO A 127 7.17 -14.20 7.67
C PRO A 127 6.42 -15.26 6.85
N SER A 128 7.00 -15.67 5.71
CA SER A 128 6.50 -16.83 4.98
C SER A 128 6.48 -18.01 5.94
N SER A 129 5.33 -18.66 6.11
CA SER A 129 5.21 -19.87 6.92
C SER A 129 5.78 -21.08 6.17
N GLU A 130 7.06 -21.02 5.79
CA GLU A 130 7.83 -22.18 5.38
C GLU A 130 8.62 -22.71 6.58
N GLY A 131 7.94 -23.51 7.41
CA GLY A 131 8.56 -24.14 8.57
C GLY A 131 7.75 -25.22 9.30
N VAL A 132 6.52 -25.55 8.86
CA VAL A 132 5.68 -26.55 9.54
C VAL A 132 5.35 -27.77 8.66
N LEU A 133 5.82 -27.83 7.41
CA LEU A 133 5.67 -29.02 6.59
C LEU A 133 7.01 -29.73 6.38
N LYS A 134 7.24 -30.73 7.26
CA LYS A 134 8.13 -31.90 7.16
C LYS A 134 9.52 -31.83 7.83
N SER A 135 9.53 -31.61 9.14
CA SER A 135 10.32 -32.46 10.05
C SER A 135 9.37 -33.41 10.78
N GLY A 136 8.94 -34.46 10.09
CA GLY A 136 7.98 -35.43 10.63
C GLY A 136 7.75 -36.57 9.65
N LEU A 137 8.45 -37.69 9.93
CA LEU A 137 8.51 -39.00 9.25
C LEU A 137 9.49 -39.10 8.07
#